data_AF-A0A534VJ33-F1
#
_entry.id   AF-A0A534VJ33-F1
#
_cell.length_a   1.000
_cell.length_b   1.000
_cell.length_c   1.000
_cell.angle_alpha   90.00
_cell.angle_beta   90.00
_cell.angle_gamma   90.00
#
_symmetry.space_group_name_H-M   'P 1'
#
loop_
_entity.id
_entity.type
_entity.pdbx_description
1 polymer ?
#
loop_
_entity_poly.entity_id
_entity_poly.type
_entity_poly.pdbx_seq_one_letter_code
_entity_poly.pdbx_strand_id
1 'polypeptide(L)'
;FEAEAYCRWAGRRLPSEPEWELAAATPRKRRFPWGNDPPDDARANLDGRAGGPVEVGCHPQGDSAYGCRQMIGNVWEWTASDFQPYPGFVVDPYKEYSEPWFATPHKVLRGGCWATRGRLLRNTWRNFYPPDRRDVLAGFRTCASDAGPD
;
A
#
# COMPACT_ATOMS: atom_id res chain seq x y z
N PHE A 1 -9.95 -11.54 -0.11
CA PHE A 1 -11.22 -11.71 0.62
C PHE A 1 -11.06 -11.65 2.15
N GLU A 2 -10.11 -12.38 2.74
CA GLU A 2 -9.93 -12.47 4.20
C GLU A 2 -9.72 -11.10 4.88
N ALA A 3 -8.92 -10.22 4.27
CA ALA A 3 -8.68 -8.87 4.77
C ALA A 3 -9.98 -8.04 4.91
N GLU A 4 -10.87 -8.12 3.93
CA GLU A 4 -12.16 -7.45 3.97
C GLU A 4 -13.09 -8.07 5.02
N ALA A 5 -13.13 -9.40 5.11
CA ALA A 5 -13.91 -10.11 6.12
C ALA A 5 -13.49 -9.73 7.54
N TYR A 6 -12.17 -9.65 7.81
CA TYR A 6 -11.64 -9.18 9.09
C TYR A 6 -12.08 -7.75 9.38
N CYS A 7 -11.93 -6.84 8.42
CA CYS A 7 -12.36 -5.45 8.59
C CYS A 7 -13.84 -5.38 8.98
N ARG A 8 -14.72 -6.09 8.27
CA ARG A 8 -16.16 -6.11 8.58
C ARG A 8 -16.45 -6.66 9.98
N TRP A 9 -15.80 -7.76 10.37
CA TRP A 9 -15.90 -8.29 11.73
C TRP A 9 -15.48 -7.27 12.80
N ALA A 10 -14.45 -6.48 12.51
CA ALA A 10 -13.95 -5.43 13.41
C ALA A 10 -14.75 -4.11 13.35
N GLY A 11 -15.90 -4.05 12.65
CA GLY A 11 -16.67 -2.81 12.46
C GLY A 11 -15.95 -1.77 11.60
N ARG A 12 -15.00 -2.20 10.78
CA ARG A 12 -14.11 -1.38 9.95
C ARG A 12 -14.24 -1.73 8.47
N ARG A 13 -13.46 -1.05 7.63
CA ARG A 13 -13.32 -1.36 6.20
C ARG A 13 -11.86 -1.36 5.78
N LEU A 14 -11.58 -1.87 4.58
CA LEU A 14 -10.30 -1.60 3.92
C LEU A 14 -10.29 -0.13 3.44
N PRO A 15 -9.13 0.54 3.45
CA PRO A 15 -8.99 1.83 2.78
C PRO A 15 -9.18 1.65 1.27
N SER A 16 -9.73 2.66 0.61
CA SER A 16 -9.56 2.83 -0.83
C SER A 16 -8.10 3.17 -1.15
N GLU A 17 -7.68 2.96 -2.39
CA GLU A 17 -6.35 3.35 -2.86
C GLU A 17 -6.07 4.86 -2.64
N PRO A 18 -6.99 5.80 -2.95
CA PRO A 18 -6.77 7.22 -2.69
C PRO A 18 -6.61 7.56 -1.21
N GLU A 19 -7.39 6.94 -0.33
CA GLU A 19 -7.26 7.15 1.12
C GLU A 19 -5.92 6.62 1.64
N TRP A 20 -5.48 5.46 1.14
CA TRP A 20 -4.18 4.91 1.47
C TRP A 20 -3.05 5.85 1.02
N GLU A 21 -3.13 6.35 -0.21
CA GLU A 21 -2.11 7.26 -0.75
C GLU A 21 -2.08 8.58 0.04
N LEU A 22 -3.24 9.11 0.42
CA LEU A 22 -3.34 10.29 1.28
C LEU A 22 -2.74 10.04 2.66
N ALA A 23 -3.06 8.91 3.30
CA ALA A 23 -2.52 8.54 4.60
C ALA A 23 -0.98 8.38 4.58
N ALA A 24 -0.42 7.97 3.43
CA ALA A 24 1.03 7.88 3.20
C ALA A 24 1.66 9.22 2.78
N ALA A 25 0.86 10.21 2.42
CA ALA A 25 1.34 11.47 1.86
C ALA A 25 1.85 12.45 2.93
N THR A 26 2.37 13.56 2.44
CA THR A 26 2.61 14.78 3.23
C THR A 26 1.78 15.91 2.63
N PRO A 27 1.60 17.06 3.30
CA PRO A 27 0.87 18.20 2.75
C PRO A 27 1.40 18.70 1.39
N ARG A 28 2.65 18.34 1.03
CA ARG A 28 3.21 18.52 -0.31
C ARG A 28 3.44 17.16 -0.97
N LYS A 29 3.36 17.10 -2.30
CA LYS A 29 3.69 15.87 -3.03
C LYS A 29 5.16 15.49 -2.78
N ARG A 30 5.38 14.35 -2.13
CA ARG A 30 6.70 13.79 -1.80
C ARG A 30 6.81 12.35 -2.29
N ARG A 31 8.04 11.85 -2.40
CA ARG A 31 8.30 10.50 -2.88
C ARG A 31 7.93 9.43 -1.85
N PHE A 32 8.17 9.70 -0.57
CA PHE A 32 7.94 8.82 0.58
C PHE A 32 7.17 9.56 1.70
N PRO A 33 6.65 8.86 2.72
CA PRO A 33 5.92 9.48 3.84
C PRO A 33 6.79 10.44 4.65
N TRP A 34 8.09 10.16 4.75
CA TRP A 34 9.10 10.98 5.42
C TRP A 34 9.76 12.04 4.51
N GLY A 35 9.38 12.14 3.23
CA GLY A 35 9.93 13.13 2.30
C GLY A 35 10.58 12.52 1.05
N ASN A 36 11.72 13.08 0.63
CA ASN A 36 12.38 12.71 -0.64
C ASN A 36 13.68 11.94 -0.45
N ASP A 37 14.17 11.85 0.78
CA ASP A 37 15.37 11.08 1.09
C ASP A 37 15.16 9.60 0.72
N PRO A 38 16.21 8.91 0.23
CA PRO A 38 16.15 7.48 -0.01
C PRO A 38 15.71 6.70 1.24
N PRO A 39 15.03 5.55 1.07
CA PRO A 39 14.73 4.68 2.20
C PRO A 39 16.00 4.16 2.89
N ASP A 40 15.92 3.99 4.20
CA ASP A 40 16.95 3.43 5.06
C ASP A 40 16.32 2.56 6.16
N ASP A 41 17.17 1.85 6.91
CA ASP A 41 16.72 0.89 7.93
C ASP A 41 16.07 1.55 9.15
N ALA A 42 16.22 2.87 9.32
CA ALA A 42 15.54 3.59 10.39
C ALA A 42 14.08 3.90 10.03
N ARG A 43 13.76 4.01 8.73
CA ARG A 43 12.47 4.48 8.22
C ARG A 43 11.58 3.39 7.61
N ALA A 44 12.14 2.30 7.08
CA ALA A 44 11.33 1.23 6.52
C ALA A 44 12.04 -0.13 6.50
N ASN A 45 11.24 -1.20 6.61
CA ASN A 45 11.71 -2.57 6.38
C ASN A 45 11.60 -2.90 4.88
N LEU A 46 12.74 -2.91 4.17
CA LEU A 46 12.86 -3.09 2.72
C LEU A 46 14.12 -3.92 2.36
N ASP A 47 14.31 -4.15 1.06
CA ASP A 47 15.51 -4.77 0.45
C ASP A 47 15.84 -6.20 0.90
N GLY A 48 14.95 -6.86 1.64
CA GLY A 48 15.13 -8.21 2.15
C GLY A 48 15.97 -8.31 3.43
N ARG A 49 16.34 -7.18 4.06
CA ARG A 49 17.34 -7.15 5.14
C ARG A 49 16.91 -7.91 6.39
N ALA A 50 15.64 -7.79 6.78
CA ALA A 50 15.09 -8.46 7.96
C ALA A 50 14.68 -9.92 7.70
N GLY A 51 14.67 -10.39 6.45
CA GLY A 51 14.21 -11.75 6.10
C GLY A 51 12.71 -12.01 6.29
N GLY A 52 11.93 -11.01 6.68
CA GLY A 52 10.51 -11.14 6.98
C GLY A 52 9.89 -9.81 7.41
N PRO A 53 8.58 -9.81 7.74
CA PRO A 53 7.95 -8.66 8.37
C PRO A 53 8.52 -8.45 9.78
N VAL A 54 8.53 -7.20 10.22
CA VAL A 54 8.85 -6.76 11.58
C VAL A 54 7.59 -6.26 12.29
N GLU A 55 7.69 -6.05 13.60
CA GLU A 55 6.58 -5.59 14.43
C GLU A 55 5.97 -4.27 13.93
N VAL A 56 4.67 -4.10 14.15
CA VAL A 56 3.88 -2.94 13.70
C VAL A 56 4.29 -1.62 14.37
N GLY A 57 5.15 -1.67 15.40
CA GLY A 57 5.68 -0.52 16.13
C GLY A 57 7.03 -0.03 15.61
N CYS A 58 7.69 -0.76 14.71
CA CYS A 58 9.04 -0.44 14.24
C CYS A 58 9.06 0.74 13.25
N HIS A 59 10.25 1.33 13.10
CA HIS A 59 10.55 2.42 12.16
C HIS A 59 9.70 3.70 12.34
N PRO A 60 9.58 4.26 13.56
CA PRO A 60 8.79 5.47 13.78
C PRO A 60 9.28 6.70 13.00
N GLN A 61 10.55 6.71 12.57
CA GLN A 61 11.09 7.78 11.72
C GLN A 61 10.51 7.75 10.29
N GLY A 62 9.84 6.66 9.92
CA GLY A 62 9.14 6.51 8.64
C GLY A 62 7.64 6.82 8.70
N ASP A 63 7.13 7.25 9.86
CA ASP A 63 5.72 7.61 10.00
C ASP A 63 5.36 8.74 9.02
N SER A 64 4.15 8.68 8.46
CA SER A 64 3.65 9.73 7.59
C SER A 64 3.36 11.03 8.35
N ALA A 65 3.11 12.12 7.63
CA ALA A 65 2.70 13.39 8.23
C ALA A 65 1.37 13.30 9.03
N TYR A 66 0.61 12.23 8.83
CA TYR A 66 -0.64 11.94 9.54
C TYR A 66 -0.44 10.89 10.66
N GLY A 67 0.80 10.55 11.01
CA GLY A 67 1.12 9.58 12.06
C GLY A 67 0.88 8.12 11.67
N CYS A 68 0.71 7.83 10.37
CA CYS A 68 0.52 6.46 9.90
C CYS A 68 1.88 5.77 9.77
N ARG A 69 2.09 4.74 10.59
CA ARG A 69 3.32 3.94 10.63
C ARG A 69 3.39 2.90 9.53
N GLN A 70 4.62 2.65 9.06
CA GLN A 70 4.95 1.58 8.11
C GLN A 70 4.07 1.60 6.85
N MET A 71 3.74 2.80 6.35
CA MET A 71 3.09 2.94 5.05
C MET A 71 3.98 2.44 3.90
N ILE A 72 5.29 2.35 4.13
CA ILE A 72 6.25 1.85 3.16
C ILE A 72 6.99 0.64 3.75
N GLY A 73 7.02 -0.45 2.99
CA GLY A 73 7.70 -1.70 3.34
C GLY A 73 6.88 -2.58 4.27
N ASN A 74 7.56 -3.53 4.91
CA ASN A 74 6.96 -4.57 5.74
C ASN A 74 6.07 -5.55 4.96
N VAL A 75 4.85 -5.19 4.58
CA VAL A 75 3.94 -6.02 3.78
C VAL A 75 3.22 -5.15 2.75
N TRP A 76 2.92 -5.70 1.58
CA TRP A 76 1.96 -5.07 0.68
C TRP A 76 0.61 -4.95 1.36
N GLU A 77 -0.07 -3.82 1.26
CA GLU A 77 -1.36 -3.63 1.92
C GLU A 77 -2.50 -3.65 0.91
N TRP A 78 -3.41 -4.62 1.04
CA TRP A 78 -4.63 -4.68 0.25
C TRP A 78 -5.53 -3.45 0.47
N THR A 79 -6.10 -2.93 -0.62
CA THR A 79 -7.11 -1.86 -0.61
C THR A 79 -8.45 -2.38 -1.13
N ALA A 80 -9.52 -1.62 -0.90
CA ALA A 80 -10.84 -1.92 -1.45
C ALA A 80 -10.96 -1.66 -2.97
N SER A 81 -10.04 -0.86 -3.52
CA SER A 81 -10.09 -0.36 -4.90
C SER A 81 -9.75 -1.43 -5.93
N ASP A 82 -10.54 -1.48 -7.00
CA ASP A 82 -10.18 -2.19 -8.22
C ASP A 82 -9.03 -1.49 -8.93
N PHE A 83 -8.19 -2.27 -9.61
CA PHE A 83 -7.09 -1.71 -10.41
C PHE A 83 -7.65 -1.11 -11.70
N GLN A 84 -7.88 0.20 -11.67
CA GLN A 84 -8.39 0.99 -12.79
C GLN A 84 -7.37 2.06 -13.24
N PRO A 85 -7.44 2.54 -14.49
CA PRO A 85 -6.62 3.66 -14.93
C PRO A 85 -7.00 4.93 -14.14
N TYR A 86 -6.02 5.75 -13.82
CA TYR A 86 -6.31 7.11 -13.37
C TYR A 86 -6.80 7.97 -14.55
N PRO A 87 -7.57 9.04 -14.28
CA PRO A 87 -7.94 10.01 -15.32
C PRO A 87 -6.71 10.51 -16.07
N GLY A 88 -6.74 10.44 -17.40
CA GLY A 88 -5.62 10.83 -18.25
C GLY A 88 -4.48 9.81 -18.33
N PHE A 89 -4.71 8.54 -17.94
CA PHE A 89 -3.73 7.47 -18.16
C PHE A 89 -3.30 7.41 -19.63
N VAL A 90 -1.99 7.35 -19.83
CA VAL A 90 -1.34 7.09 -21.12
C VAL A 90 -0.47 5.86 -20.94
N VAL A 91 -0.61 4.89 -21.84
CA VAL A 91 0.13 3.63 -21.78
C VAL A 91 1.64 3.86 -21.94
N ASP A 92 2.43 3.17 -21.12
CA ASP A 92 3.90 3.13 -21.21
C ASP A 92 4.34 2.33 -22.45
N PRO A 93 5.57 2.50 -22.99
CA PRO A 93 6.09 1.63 -24.03
C PRO A 93 5.96 0.13 -23.71
N TYR A 94 6.01 -0.27 -22.43
CA TYR A 94 5.64 -1.62 -22.01
C TYR A 94 4.12 -1.75 -21.82
N LYS A 95 3.42 -1.91 -22.94
CA LYS A 95 1.94 -1.84 -23.01
C LYS A 95 1.24 -2.88 -22.14
N GLU A 96 1.82 -4.06 -22.01
CA GLU A 96 1.22 -5.18 -21.30
C GLU A 96 1.32 -5.04 -19.76
N TYR A 97 2.02 -4.02 -19.26
CA TYR A 97 2.28 -3.89 -17.83
C TYR A 97 1.02 -3.55 -17.01
N SER A 98 0.13 -2.67 -17.50
CA SER A 98 -1.04 -2.20 -16.74
C SER A 98 -2.36 -2.35 -17.48
N GLU A 99 -2.41 -1.95 -18.75
CA GLU A 99 -3.65 -1.84 -19.51
C GLU A 99 -4.47 -3.14 -19.58
N PRO A 100 -3.87 -4.33 -19.83
CA PRO A 100 -4.65 -5.58 -19.89
C PRO A 100 -5.36 -5.93 -18.58
N TRP A 101 -4.86 -5.43 -17.44
CA TRP A 101 -5.35 -5.80 -16.12
C TRP A 101 -6.52 -4.94 -15.65
N PHE A 102 -6.79 -3.80 -16.30
CA PHE A 102 -7.90 -2.91 -15.93
C PHE A 102 -9.29 -3.55 -16.14
N ALA A 103 -9.42 -4.46 -17.09
CA ALA A 103 -10.68 -5.13 -17.41
C ALA A 103 -10.87 -6.46 -16.65
N THR A 104 -10.07 -6.72 -15.61
CA THR A 104 -10.06 -7.98 -14.86
C THR A 104 -10.24 -7.72 -13.37
N PRO A 105 -10.70 -8.71 -12.57
CA PRO A 105 -10.99 -8.51 -11.15
C PRO A 105 -9.72 -8.46 -10.31
N HIS A 106 -8.86 -7.47 -10.53
CA HIS A 106 -7.67 -7.21 -9.72
C HIS A 106 -7.94 -6.10 -8.71
N LYS A 107 -7.50 -6.32 -7.46
CA LYS A 107 -7.51 -5.31 -6.40
C LYS A 107 -6.13 -4.69 -6.27
N VAL A 108 -6.09 -3.41 -5.89
CA VAL A 108 -4.84 -2.68 -5.69
C VAL A 108 -4.21 -3.03 -4.34
N LEU A 109 -2.90 -3.21 -4.35
CA LEU A 109 -2.05 -3.23 -3.16
C LEU A 109 -1.06 -2.07 -3.19
N ARG A 110 -0.70 -1.58 -2.01
CA ARG A 110 0.15 -0.40 -1.84
C ARG A 110 1.29 -0.65 -0.85
N GLY A 111 2.28 0.23 -0.86
CA GLY A 111 3.31 0.31 0.20
C GLY A 111 4.56 -0.54 0.01
N GLY A 112 4.54 -1.60 -0.81
CA GLY A 112 5.68 -2.52 -0.88
C GLY A 112 5.74 -3.47 0.32
N CYS A 113 6.55 -4.52 0.21
CA CYS A 113 6.84 -5.43 1.31
C CYS A 113 8.32 -5.44 1.67
N TRP A 114 8.69 -6.15 2.74
CA TRP A 114 10.06 -6.30 3.24
C TRP A 114 11.06 -6.77 2.16
N ALA A 115 10.61 -7.52 1.15
CA ALA A 115 11.45 -7.97 0.04
C ALA A 115 11.56 -6.98 -1.13
N THR A 116 10.77 -5.90 -1.11
CA THR A 116 10.73 -4.91 -2.21
C THR A 116 11.98 -4.05 -2.20
N ARG A 117 12.55 -3.80 -3.39
CA ARG A 117 13.75 -2.96 -3.53
C ARG A 117 13.40 -1.49 -3.34
N GLY A 118 14.06 -0.82 -2.39
CA GLY A 118 13.78 0.58 -2.05
C GLY A 118 13.90 1.55 -3.24
N ARG A 119 14.80 1.25 -4.20
CA ARG A 119 14.98 2.06 -5.42
C ARG A 119 13.74 2.13 -6.32
N LEU A 120 12.90 1.09 -6.32
CA LEU A 120 11.69 1.04 -7.13
C LEU A 120 10.53 1.78 -6.47
N LEU A 121 10.59 1.88 -5.14
CA LEU A 121 9.44 2.26 -4.36
C LEU A 121 9.18 3.77 -4.39
N ARG A 122 7.89 4.11 -4.29
CA ARG A 122 7.35 5.47 -4.14
C ARG A 122 5.96 5.35 -3.52
N ASN A 123 5.52 6.39 -2.83
CA ASN A 123 4.17 6.48 -2.24
C ASN A 123 3.06 6.15 -3.24
N THR A 124 3.29 6.48 -4.50
CA THR A 124 2.36 6.35 -5.64
C THR A 124 2.49 5.02 -6.40
N TRP A 125 3.30 4.08 -5.90
CA TRP A 125 3.50 2.79 -6.56
C TRP A 125 2.28 1.89 -6.37
N ARG A 126 1.81 1.31 -7.47
CA ARG A 126 0.64 0.43 -7.53
C ARG A 126 1.10 -1.00 -7.79
N ASN A 127 0.71 -1.93 -6.92
CA ASN A 127 0.72 -3.34 -7.23
C ASN A 127 -0.73 -3.83 -7.34
N PHE A 128 -0.97 -4.95 -7.99
CA PHE A 128 -2.32 -5.45 -8.23
C PHE A 128 -2.32 -6.97 -8.41
N TYR A 129 -3.32 -7.63 -7.83
CA TYR A 129 -3.50 -9.09 -7.94
C TYR A 129 -5.00 -9.44 -7.89
N PRO A 130 -5.40 -10.61 -8.40
CA PRO A 130 -6.71 -11.18 -8.13
C PRO A 130 -6.93 -11.34 -6.61
N PRO A 131 -8.15 -11.11 -6.09
CA PRO A 131 -8.44 -11.01 -4.65
C PRO A 131 -8.35 -12.34 -3.88
N ASP A 132 -8.19 -13.46 -4.59
CA ASP A 132 -7.99 -14.81 -4.08
C ASP A 132 -6.51 -15.18 -3.89
N ARG A 133 -5.56 -14.37 -4.39
CA ARG A 133 -4.13 -14.60 -4.22
C ARG A 133 -3.71 -14.43 -2.77
N ARG A 134 -2.97 -15.41 -2.26
CA ARG A 134 -2.45 -15.48 -0.87
C ARG A 134 -0.97 -15.86 -0.76
N ASP A 135 -0.32 -16.06 -1.90
CA ASP A 135 1.12 -16.30 -2.05
C ASP A 135 1.93 -14.99 -2.17
N VAL A 136 1.23 -13.86 -2.30
CA VAL A 136 1.82 -12.52 -2.26
C VAL A 136 2.21 -12.19 -0.82
N LEU A 137 3.35 -11.51 -0.63
CA LEU A 137 3.79 -10.98 0.67
C LEU A 137 2.92 -9.78 1.09
N ALA A 138 1.63 -10.06 1.33
CA ALA A 138 0.59 -9.08 1.56
C ALA A 138 -0.07 -9.25 2.93
N GLY A 139 -0.40 -8.13 3.54
CA GLY A 139 -1.32 -7.98 4.65
C GLY A 139 -2.33 -6.88 4.31
N PHE A 140 -2.77 -6.14 5.30
CA PHE A 140 -3.69 -5.03 5.13
C PHE A 140 -3.65 -4.10 6.33
N ARG A 141 -4.25 -2.92 6.17
CA ARG A 141 -4.65 -2.05 7.28
C ARG A 141 -6.13 -1.77 7.22
N THR A 142 -6.67 -1.39 8.36
CA THR A 142 -8.08 -1.01 8.48
C THR A 142 -8.25 0.50 8.38
N CYS A 143 -9.34 0.95 7.78
CA CYS A 143 -9.85 2.30 7.86
C CYS A 143 -11.12 2.32 8.74
N ALA A 144 -11.43 3.46 9.34
CA ALA A 144 -12.71 3.63 10.03
C ALA A 144 -13.87 3.50 9.02
N SER A 145 -14.98 2.93 9.48
CA SER A 145 -16.23 2.94 8.72
C SER A 145 -16.92 4.29 8.92
N ASP A 146 -17.61 4.81 7.90
CA ASP A 146 -18.38 6.05 8.02
C ASP A 146 -19.66 5.84 8.87
N ALA A 147 -20.04 4.59 9.11
CA ALA A 147 -20.98 4.23 10.15
C ALA A 147 -20.26 4.25 11.50
N GLY A 148 -20.61 5.21 12.35
CA GLY A 148 -20.28 5.17 13.78
C GLY A 148 -20.86 3.90 14.43
N PRO A 149 -20.40 3.54 15.65
CA PRO A 149 -21.00 2.42 16.36
C PRO A 149 -22.47 2.72 16.63
N ASP A 150 -23.35 1.79 16.26
CA ASP A 150 -24.75 1.73 16.72
C ASP A 150 -24.83 1.52 18.24
#